data_AF-A0A914N2G7-F1
#
_entry.id   AF-A0A914N2G7-F1
#
_cell.length_a   1.000
_cell.length_b   1.000
_cell.length_c   1.000
_cell.angle_alpha   90.00
_cell.angle_beta   90.00
_cell.angle_gamma   90.00
#
_symmetry.space_group_name_H-M   'P 1'
#
loop_
_entity.id
_entity.type
_entity.pdbx_description
1 polymer ?
#
loop_
_entity_poly.entity_id
_entity_poly.type
_entity_poly.pdbx_seq_one_letter_code
_entity_poly.pdbx_strand_id
1 'polypeptide(L)'
;MVDLEMSRLEELHFAQKSCDSLLLTASLTANAFWMGYLMPEDKPIFFVRKKWQLNRYGKNFYLDSRENLPSDWITIEEEWLHKH
;
A
#
# COMPACT_ATOMS: atom_id res chain seq x y z
N MET A 1 -11.31 28.74 6.12
CA MET A 1 -10.18 27.80 6.06
C MET A 1 -10.82 26.45 5.80
N VAL A 2 -10.64 25.88 4.60
CA VAL A 2 -11.19 24.55 4.30
C VAL A 2 -10.21 23.56 4.92
N ASP A 3 -10.68 22.74 5.85
CA ASP A 3 -9.88 21.67 6.39
C ASP A 3 -9.68 20.63 5.28
N LEU A 4 -8.43 20.45 4.85
CA LEU A 4 -8.06 19.52 3.79
C LEU A 4 -7.61 18.17 4.37
N GLU A 5 -7.57 18.05 5.70
CA GLU A 5 -7.24 16.79 6.36
C GLU A 5 -8.49 15.93 6.51
N MET A 6 -8.53 14.84 5.75
CA MET A 6 -9.49 13.77 5.97
C MET A 6 -9.05 12.92 7.17
N SER A 7 -10.00 12.53 8.00
CA SER A 7 -9.79 11.44 8.95
C SER A 7 -9.51 10.12 8.21
N ARG A 8 -8.91 9.16 8.92
CA ARG A 8 -8.62 7.83 8.32
C ARG A 8 -9.86 7.11 7.80
N LEU A 9 -11.00 7.31 8.45
CA LEU A 9 -12.28 6.76 8.01
C LEU A 9 -12.79 7.44 6.74
N GLU A 10 -12.60 8.75 6.61
CA GLU A 10 -12.95 9.50 5.41
C GLU A 10 -12.05 9.14 4.23
N GLU A 11 -10.74 8.96 4.47
CA GLU A 11 -9.80 8.43 3.47
C GLU A 11 -10.25 7.06 2.94
N LEU A 12 -10.63 6.14 3.85
CA LEU A 12 -11.14 4.82 3.46
C LEU A 12 -12.44 4.92 2.67
N HIS A 13 -13.41 5.69 3.17
CA HIS A 13 -14.70 5.84 2.51
C HIS A 13 -14.54 6.42 1.11
N PHE A 14 -13.67 7.44 0.97
CA PHE A 14 -13.35 8.03 -0.32
C PHE A 14 -12.71 7.00 -1.27
N ALA A 15 -11.71 6.23 -0.80
CA ALA A 15 -11.09 5.18 -1.61
C ALA A 15 -12.11 4.13 -2.09
N GLN A 16 -13.01 3.68 -1.20
CA GLN A 16 -14.02 2.68 -1.53
C GLN A 16 -15.06 3.19 -2.53
N LYS A 17 -15.45 4.46 -2.46
CA LYS A 17 -16.57 5.00 -3.25
C LYS A 17 -16.17 5.73 -4.51
N SER A 18 -15.04 6.43 -4.48
CA SER A 18 -14.64 7.38 -5.53
C SER A 18 -13.45 6.90 -6.35
N CYS A 19 -12.62 6.01 -5.81
CA CYS A 19 -11.42 5.54 -6.52
C CYS A 19 -11.68 4.20 -7.23
N ASP A 20 -11.11 4.04 -8.42
CA ASP A 20 -11.12 2.76 -9.16
C ASP A 20 -10.03 1.80 -8.66
N SER A 21 -9.00 2.33 -8.00
CA SER A 21 -7.88 1.56 -7.47
C SER A 21 -7.26 2.23 -6.24
N LEU A 22 -6.46 1.48 -5.48
CA LEU A 22 -5.73 1.99 -4.31
C LEU A 22 -4.23 1.73 -4.46
N LEU A 23 -3.40 2.75 -4.23
CA LEU A 23 -1.93 2.63 -4.19
C LEU A 23 -1.41 2.82 -2.76
N LEU A 24 -0.75 1.80 -2.22
CA LEU A 24 -0.11 1.80 -0.91
C LEU A 24 1.39 2.03 -1.06
N THR A 25 1.84 3.27 -0.81
CA THR A 25 3.26 3.67 -0.91
C THR A 25 4.04 3.49 0.39
N ALA A 26 3.34 3.56 1.54
CA ALA A 26 3.91 3.20 2.82
C ALA A 26 3.98 1.67 2.90
N SER A 27 5.18 1.12 3.13
CA SER A 27 5.39 -0.33 3.20
C SER A 27 4.59 -0.94 4.36
N LEU A 28 3.37 -1.38 4.05
CA LEU A 28 2.50 -2.23 4.87
C LEU A 28 2.43 -1.82 6.34
N THR A 29 2.29 -0.52 6.60
CA THR A 29 1.87 -0.06 7.93
C THR A 29 0.52 -0.69 8.24
N ALA A 30 0.18 -0.87 9.53
CA ALA A 30 -1.11 -1.43 9.93
C ALA A 30 -2.29 -0.68 9.27
N ASN A 31 -2.18 0.65 9.13
CA ASN A 31 -3.18 1.45 8.43
C ASN A 31 -3.28 1.11 6.94
N ALA A 32 -2.14 1.05 6.23
CA ALA A 32 -2.13 0.69 4.81
C ALA A 32 -2.69 -0.71 4.57
N PHE A 33 -2.36 -1.67 5.45
CA PHE A 33 -2.90 -3.01 5.41
C PHE A 33 -4.43 -3.01 5.54
N TRP A 34 -4.98 -2.37 6.58
CA TRP A 34 -6.43 -2.32 6.78
C TRP A 34 -7.17 -1.54 5.69
N MET A 35 -6.55 -0.47 5.16
CA MET A 35 -7.10 0.27 4.02
C MET A 35 -7.25 -0.63 2.80
N GLY A 36 -6.20 -1.39 2.43
CA GLY A 36 -6.30 -2.37 1.35
C GLY A 36 -7.27 -3.51 1.66
N TYR A 37 -7.25 -4.05 2.88
CA TYR A 37 -8.07 -5.19 3.27
C TYR A 37 -9.57 -4.89 3.22
N LEU A 38 -9.95 -3.65 3.50
CA LEU A 38 -11.34 -3.20 3.47
C LEU A 38 -11.77 -2.65 2.10
N MET A 39 -10.89 -2.62 1.09
CA MET A 39 -11.31 -2.26 -0.27
C MET A 39 -12.23 -3.33 -0.87
N PRO A 40 -13.18 -2.96 -1.74
CA PRO A 40 -13.97 -3.91 -2.51
C PRO A 40 -13.09 -4.87 -3.33
N GLU A 41 -13.47 -6.15 -3.40
CA GLU A 41 -12.70 -7.21 -4.07
C GLU A 41 -12.52 -6.98 -5.58
N ASP A 42 -13.40 -6.18 -6.20
CA ASP A 42 -13.34 -5.84 -7.62
C ASP A 42 -12.36 -4.69 -7.93
N LYS A 43 -11.79 -4.05 -6.91
CA LYS A 43 -10.89 -2.90 -7.08
C LYS A 43 -9.44 -3.28 -6.87
N PRO A 44 -8.56 -3.06 -7.87
CA PRO A 44 -7.15 -3.42 -7.75
C PRO A 44 -6.45 -2.60 -6.66
N ILE A 45 -5.69 -3.31 -5.85
CA ILE A 45 -4.86 -2.76 -4.78
C ILE A 45 -3.40 -2.96 -5.18
N PHE A 46 -2.68 -1.86 -5.28
CA PHE A 46 -1.26 -1.83 -5.59
C PHE A 46 -0.47 -1.54 -4.33
N PHE A 47 0.64 -2.24 -4.11
CA PHE A 47 1.53 -1.93 -3.01
C PHE A 47 2.99 -1.87 -3.45
N VAL A 48 3.72 -0.91 -2.90
CA VAL A 48 5.12 -0.67 -3.24
C VAL A 48 6.00 -1.63 -2.46
N ARG A 49 6.71 -2.48 -3.19
CA ARG A 49 7.80 -3.29 -2.64
C ARG A 49 9.04 -2.43 -2.51
N LYS A 50 9.34 -2.03 -1.27
CA LYS A 50 10.62 -1.38 -0.97
C LYS A 50 11.72 -2.43 -0.89
N LYS A 51 12.80 -2.24 -1.64
CA LYS A 51 14.06 -2.93 -1.39
C LYS A 51 14.66 -2.30 -0.15
N TRP A 52 14.44 -2.91 1.02
CA TRP A 52 15.14 -2.47 2.23
C TRP A 52 16.65 -2.58 2.00
N GLN A 53 17.36 -1.48 2.17
CA GLN A 53 18.81 -1.50 2.18
C GLN A 53 19.29 -2.33 3.38
N LEU A 54 20.34 -3.11 3.12
CA LEU A 54 21.10 -3.89 4.11
C LEU A 54 21.09 -3.23 5.48
N ASN A 55 20.59 -3.92 6.50
CA ASN A 55 20.92 -3.51 7.86
C ASN A 55 22.45 -3.60 8.05
N ARG A 56 23.00 -2.93 9.07
CA ARG A 56 24.44 -2.95 9.39
C ARG A 56 25.05 -4.37 9.60
N TYR A 57 24.22 -5.42 9.55
CA TYR A 57 24.57 -6.82 9.74
C TYR A 57 24.48 -7.66 8.46
N GLY A 58 24.31 -7.03 7.29
CA GLY A 58 24.40 -7.75 6.01
C GLY A 58 23.19 -8.63 5.68
N LYS A 59 22.09 -8.55 6.45
CA LYS A 59 20.89 -9.36 6.20
C LYS A 59 19.87 -8.58 5.38
N ASN A 60 19.60 -9.08 4.18
CA ASN A 60 18.44 -8.69 3.38
C ASN A 60 17.21 -9.31 4.04
N PHE A 61 16.43 -8.51 4.77
CA PHE A 61 15.07 -8.90 5.11
C PHE A 61 14.16 -8.32 4.04
N TYR A 62 13.88 -9.13 3.03
CA TYR A 62 12.56 -9.01 2.41
C TYR A 62 11.60 -9.52 3.49
N LEU A 63 10.75 -8.65 4.04
CA LEU A 63 9.44 -9.16 4.39
C LEU A 63 8.90 -9.61 3.04
N ASP A 64 8.97 -10.92 2.76
CA ASP A 64 8.30 -11.47 1.59
C ASP A 64 6.81 -11.35 1.87
N SER A 65 6.30 -10.15 1.61
CA SER A 65 4.96 -9.74 1.98
C SER A 65 3.92 -10.60 1.25
N ARG A 66 4.32 -11.34 0.20
CA ARG A 66 3.46 -12.29 -0.47
C ARG A 66 2.95 -13.41 0.43
N GLU A 67 3.68 -13.81 1.48
CA GLU A 67 3.20 -14.87 2.38
C GLU A 67 2.10 -14.39 3.34
N ASN A 68 1.98 -13.08 3.56
CA ASN A 68 1.04 -12.49 4.53
C ASN A 68 0.03 -11.51 3.91
N LEU A 69 0.05 -11.33 2.59
CA LEU A 69 -0.86 -10.46 1.88
C LEU A 69 -1.85 -11.27 1.03
N PRO A 70 -3.06 -10.74 0.83
CA PRO A 70 -4.00 -11.32 -0.12
C PRO A 70 -3.36 -11.45 -1.53
N SER A 71 -3.59 -12.59 -2.19
CA SER A 71 -2.93 -12.93 -3.46
C SER A 71 -3.36 -12.06 -4.65
N ASP A 72 -4.50 -11.40 -4.52
CA ASP A 72 -5.10 -10.45 -5.45
C ASP A 72 -4.41 -9.06 -5.41
N TRP A 73 -3.57 -8.79 -4.41
CA TRP A 73 -2.85 -7.53 -4.33
C TRP A 73 -1.65 -7.51 -5.28
N ILE A 74 -1.54 -6.41 -6.02
CA ILE A 74 -0.55 -6.25 -7.09
C ILE A 74 0.69 -5.57 -6.54
N THR A 75 1.82 -6.27 -6.59
CA THR A 75 3.11 -5.71 -6.21
C THR A 75 3.67 -4.79 -7.30
N ILE A 76 4.11 -3.58 -6.92
CA ILE A 76 4.86 -2.67 -7.78
C ILE A 76 6.26 -2.45 -7.20
N GLU A 77 7.29 -2.47 -8.05
CA GLU A 77 8.66 -2.13 -7.65
C GLU A 77 8.80 -0.61 -7.48
N GLU A 78 9.48 -0.17 -6.42
CA GLU A 78 9.65 1.28 -6.12
C GLU A 78 10.25 2.07 -7.29
N GLU A 79 11.14 1.48 -8.08
CA GLU A 79 11.71 2.13 -9.26
C GLU A 79 10.68 2.47 -10.35
N TRP A 80 9.51 1.82 -10.35
CA TRP A 80 8.42 2.13 -11.28
C TRP A 80 7.82 3.52 -11.01
N LEU A 81 7.72 3.93 -9.74
CA LEU A 81 7.17 5.24 -9.33
C LEU A 81 8.04 6.43 -9.76
N HIS A 82 9.31 6.20 -10.06
CA HIS A 82 10.26 7.25 -10.42
C HIS A 82 10.50 7.38 -11.92
N LYS A 83 9.98 6.44 -12.72
CA LYS A 83 10.19 6.39 -14.17
C LYS A 83 9.03 6.98 -14.98
N HIS A 84 7.92 7.28 -14.33
CA HIS A 84 6.70 7.85 -14.91
C HIS A 84 6.21 8.96 -13.97
#